data_AF-A0A7S4D7H5-F1
#
_entry.id   AF-A0A7S4D7H5-F1
#
_cell.length_a   1.000
_cell.length_b   1.000
_cell.length_c   1.000
_cell.angle_alpha   90.00
_cell.angle_beta   90.00
_cell.angle_gamma   90.00
#
_symmetry.space_group_name_H-M   'P 1'
#
loop_
_entity.id
_entity.type
_entity.pdbx_description
1 polymer ?
#
loop_
_entity_poly.entity_id
_entity_poly.type
_entity_poly.pdbx_seq_one_letter_code
_entity_poly.pdbx_strand_id
1 'polypeptide(L)'
;ARAERILAYEGQRVWRGYLARRRCRKLAARRRHGQMQRADWKRLREENLPFRRVWEMFEELVLAGTCDTTFYFNRVTEQGSWDKPRAWAAADDLAWLEGQELARQGFTTREARAARRFQALWRAKQARRAFQLILKAKRLMETCEDRYLEDPDSIVHLCNYAIYLHAMRHDYDRVRPLYIKAMEFMRRRGPDNAFILYSYALFGAATFEEDWGTVRELVRRARLEDPRRRKYLLADRGFFRMAAVALLQDGEAWHNYALCQHLVFENTHEAEKAFVRAVERAPHAHKIEENFNTFIRETRPGSGLLAHDIITEHNRRQVVRADEHLNALYAAALADPRFPAAAIVIQRMWRNHMGQFKFASLAMFKAAQRNIIRQVEQGDLADAPPPLGGEGEGREGSPPLLEGEWEGLDKVLSPELLALGWERVEGENGEVFYYNGATGASTW
;
A
#
# COMPACT_ATOMS: atom_id res chain seq x y z
N ALA A 1 4.94 -35.54 30.93
CA ALA A 1 3.77 -34.68 31.19
C ALA A 1 3.42 -34.48 32.69
N ARG A 2 2.84 -35.46 33.41
CA ARG A 2 2.41 -35.25 34.83
C ARG A 2 3.59 -35.10 35.80
N ALA A 3 4.61 -35.95 35.69
CA ALA A 3 5.83 -35.87 36.50
C ALA A 3 6.57 -34.54 36.30
N GLU A 4 6.68 -34.05 35.06
CA GLU A 4 7.31 -32.75 34.76
C GLU A 4 6.56 -31.57 35.39
N ARG A 5 5.22 -31.60 35.42
CA ARG A 5 4.42 -30.55 36.09
C ARG A 5 4.63 -30.56 37.60
N ILE A 6 4.71 -31.74 38.21
CA ILE A 6 4.98 -31.89 39.66
C ILE A 6 6.37 -31.36 39.98
N LEU A 7 7.39 -31.76 39.22
CA LEU A 7 8.76 -31.26 39.39
C LEU A 7 8.87 -29.75 39.19
N ALA A 8 8.19 -29.20 38.19
CA ALA A 8 8.14 -27.75 37.96
C ALA A 8 7.48 -27.01 39.14
N TYR A 9 6.39 -27.54 39.69
CA TYR A 9 5.70 -26.97 40.85
C TYR A 9 6.57 -27.01 42.11
N GLU A 10 7.19 -28.15 42.40
CA GLU A 10 8.08 -28.30 43.56
C GLU A 10 9.31 -27.39 43.44
N GLY A 11 9.91 -27.32 42.25
CA GLY A 11 11.00 -26.40 41.95
C GLY A 11 10.61 -24.93 42.17
N GLN A 12 9.45 -24.51 41.67
CA GLN A 12 8.93 -23.16 41.89
C GLN A 12 8.67 -22.87 43.38
N ARG A 13 8.13 -23.84 44.14
CA ARG A 13 7.88 -23.71 45.58
C ARG A 13 9.20 -23.50 46.35
N VAL A 14 10.20 -24.34 46.09
CA VAL A 14 11.53 -24.23 46.71
C VAL A 14 12.18 -22.88 46.38
N TRP A 15 12.11 -22.47 45.11
CA TRP A 15 12.66 -21.19 44.65
C TRP A 15 12.00 -19.98 45.32
N ARG A 16 10.67 -19.94 45.38
CA ARG A 16 9.93 -18.86 46.09
C ARG A 16 10.30 -18.79 47.57
N GLY A 17 10.40 -19.95 48.23
CA GLY A 17 10.84 -20.02 49.63
C GLY A 17 12.29 -19.54 49.82
N TYR A 18 13.18 -19.89 48.90
CA TYR A 18 14.56 -19.39 48.89
C TYR A 18 14.61 -17.86 48.71
N LEU A 19 13.86 -17.30 47.75
CA LEU A 19 13.81 -15.85 47.53
C LEU A 19 13.35 -15.07 48.77
N ALA A 20 12.35 -15.58 49.49
CA ALA A 20 11.89 -14.98 50.73
C ALA A 20 13.00 -14.98 51.80
N ARG A 21 13.66 -16.13 52.02
CA ARG A 21 14.79 -16.24 52.97
C ARG A 21 15.96 -15.34 52.59
N ARG A 22 16.28 -15.25 51.30
CA ARG A 22 17.33 -14.36 50.76
C ARG A 22 17.01 -12.89 51.05
N ARG A 23 15.76 -12.47 50.86
CA ARG A 23 15.31 -11.11 51.23
C ARG A 23 15.45 -10.86 52.73
N CYS A 24 15.05 -11.81 53.58
CA CYS A 24 15.20 -11.70 55.03
C CYS A 24 16.68 -11.58 55.47
N ARG A 25 17.58 -12.41 54.91
CA ARG A 25 19.03 -12.31 55.16
C ARG A 25 19.58 -10.95 54.77
N LYS A 26 19.18 -10.44 53.60
CA LYS A 26 19.59 -9.12 53.11
C LYS A 26 19.11 -7.99 54.02
N LEU A 27 17.87 -8.06 54.51
CA LEU A 27 17.34 -7.10 55.49
C LEU A 27 18.05 -7.20 56.84
N ALA A 28 18.36 -8.41 57.31
CA ALA A 28 19.13 -8.61 58.53
C ALA A 28 20.55 -8.03 58.42
N ALA A 29 21.23 -8.22 57.28
CA ALA A 29 22.53 -7.62 57.00
C ALA A 29 22.45 -6.08 57.01
N ARG A 30 21.42 -5.49 56.35
CA ARG A 30 21.17 -4.04 56.40
C ARG A 30 20.98 -3.52 57.82
N ARG A 31 20.24 -4.25 58.66
CA ARG A 31 20.02 -3.86 60.06
C ARG A 31 21.28 -3.97 60.91
N ARG A 32 22.12 -4.98 60.68
CA ARG A 32 23.38 -5.18 61.41
C ARG A 32 24.41 -4.10 61.11
N HIS A 33 24.56 -3.73 59.84
CA HIS A 33 25.57 -2.78 59.41
C HIS A 33 25.09 -1.32 59.43
N GLY A 34 23.78 -1.08 59.45
CA GLY A 34 23.21 0.28 59.55
C GLY A 34 23.57 1.18 58.35
N GLN A 35 23.60 2.49 58.60
CA GLN A 35 24.12 3.47 57.64
C GLN A 35 25.66 3.50 57.74
N MET A 36 26.32 2.92 56.75
CA MET A 36 27.79 2.81 56.71
C MET A 36 28.41 4.03 56.03
N GLN A 37 29.53 4.51 56.60
CA GLN A 37 30.33 5.58 55.99
C GLN A 37 31.25 5.02 54.91
N ARG A 38 31.87 5.91 54.12
CA ARG A 38 32.79 5.56 53.02
C ARG A 38 33.93 4.62 53.46
N ALA A 39 34.54 4.88 54.62
CA ALA A 39 35.62 4.05 55.15
C ALA A 39 35.15 2.63 55.52
N ASP A 40 33.93 2.50 56.04
CA ASP A 40 33.35 1.21 56.42
C ASP A 40 33.05 0.36 55.19
N TRP A 41 32.57 0.98 54.10
CA TRP A 41 32.35 0.29 52.83
C TRP A 41 33.64 -0.23 52.21
N LYS A 42 34.74 0.52 52.35
CA LYS A 42 36.06 0.10 51.85
C LYS A 42 36.60 -1.10 52.60
N ARG A 43 36.52 -1.09 53.94
CA ARG A 43 36.86 -2.25 54.78
C ARG A 43 36.00 -3.46 54.44
N LEU A 44 34.69 -3.25 54.34
CA LEU A 44 33.75 -4.30 53.96
C LEU A 44 34.09 -4.87 52.58
N ARG A 45 34.46 -4.04 51.61
CA ARG A 45 34.91 -4.55 50.30
C ARG A 45 36.16 -5.43 50.45
N GLU A 46 37.18 -4.96 51.17
CA GLU A 46 38.45 -5.68 51.35
C GLU A 46 38.25 -7.06 52.00
N GLU A 47 37.39 -7.15 53.01
CA GLU A 47 37.02 -8.40 53.70
C GLU A 47 36.27 -9.41 52.81
N ASN A 48 35.66 -8.93 51.71
CA ASN A 48 34.71 -9.68 50.89
C ASN A 48 35.20 -9.91 49.46
N LEU A 49 36.48 -9.66 49.21
CA LEU A 49 37.11 -10.05 47.96
C LEU A 49 37.24 -11.57 47.87
N PRO A 50 37.09 -12.17 46.67
CA PRO A 50 36.91 -11.51 45.38
C PRO A 50 35.46 -11.09 45.08
N PHE A 51 35.28 -10.05 44.24
CA PHE A 51 33.96 -9.67 43.73
C PHE A 51 33.41 -10.72 42.75
N ARG A 52 32.08 -10.86 42.72
CA ARG A 52 31.36 -11.83 41.87
C ARG A 52 31.24 -11.37 40.42
N ARG A 53 30.90 -10.10 40.20
CA ARG A 53 30.69 -9.49 38.87
C ARG A 53 31.11 -8.03 38.90
N VAL A 54 31.45 -7.49 37.73
CA VAL A 54 31.70 -6.05 37.52
C VAL A 54 30.80 -5.56 36.40
N TRP A 55 30.21 -4.39 36.59
CA TRP A 55 29.46 -3.68 35.55
C TRP A 55 29.79 -2.19 35.64
N GLU A 56 30.43 -1.68 34.59
CA GLU A 56 30.99 -0.32 34.56
C GLU A 56 31.84 -0.01 35.82
N MET A 57 31.41 0.94 36.64
CA MET A 57 32.10 1.38 37.86
C MET A 57 31.70 0.57 39.11
N PHE A 58 30.75 -0.36 39.01
CA PHE A 58 30.21 -1.10 40.15
C PHE A 58 30.73 -2.54 40.20
N GLU A 59 31.03 -3.00 41.41
CA GLU A 59 31.40 -4.37 41.74
C GLU A 59 30.26 -5.01 42.56
N GLU A 60 29.86 -6.23 42.23
CA GLU A 60 28.93 -7.03 43.02
C GLU A 60 29.72 -7.98 43.93
N LEU A 61 29.60 -7.82 45.24
CA LEU A 61 30.27 -8.67 46.23
C LEU A 61 29.25 -9.47 47.04
N VAL A 62 29.68 -10.60 47.60
CA VAL A 62 28.88 -11.43 48.51
C VAL A 62 29.41 -11.24 49.92
N LEU A 63 28.53 -10.94 50.87
CA LEU A 63 28.89 -10.72 52.26
C LEU A 63 29.39 -12.02 52.92
N ALA A 64 30.56 -11.95 53.57
CA ALA A 64 31.28 -13.01 54.22
C ALA A 64 30.47 -13.57 55.38
N GLY A 65 30.50 -14.89 55.54
CA GLY A 65 29.61 -15.58 56.48
C GLY A 65 28.15 -15.67 56.01
N THR A 66 27.81 -15.18 54.81
CA THR A 66 26.52 -15.45 54.16
C THR A 66 26.72 -16.14 52.81
N CYS A 67 25.73 -16.92 52.38
CA CYS A 67 25.82 -17.65 51.11
C CYS A 67 25.41 -16.81 49.90
N ASP A 68 24.52 -15.82 50.05
CA ASP A 68 23.83 -15.18 48.92
C ASP A 68 23.46 -13.70 49.13
N THR A 69 23.97 -13.06 50.19
CA THR A 69 23.70 -11.65 50.48
C THR A 69 24.66 -10.78 49.67
N THR A 70 24.15 -10.16 48.61
CA THR A 70 24.96 -9.28 47.75
C THR A 70 24.86 -7.81 48.13
N PHE A 71 25.98 -7.11 47.98
CA PHE A 71 26.08 -5.65 48.01
C PHE A 71 26.90 -5.16 46.82
N TYR A 72 26.75 -3.88 46.49
CA TYR A 72 27.31 -3.27 45.29
C TYR A 72 28.25 -2.13 45.69
N PHE A 73 29.50 -2.18 45.26
CA PHE A 73 30.50 -1.17 45.59
C PHE A 73 30.87 -0.35 44.36
N ASN A 74 30.82 0.98 44.44
CA ASN A 74 31.26 1.86 43.38
C ASN A 74 32.75 2.17 43.54
N ARG A 75 33.56 1.82 42.54
CA ARG A 75 35.02 1.98 42.55
C ARG A 75 35.49 3.43 42.50
N VAL A 76 34.66 4.33 41.96
CA VAL A 76 35.01 5.75 41.75
C VAL A 76 34.65 6.56 42.99
N THR A 77 33.42 6.40 43.50
CA THR A 77 32.97 7.15 44.68
C THR A 77 33.40 6.50 46.00
N GLU A 78 33.90 5.25 45.94
CA GLU A 78 34.20 4.37 47.07
C GLU A 78 33.02 4.18 48.04
N GLN A 79 31.79 4.35 47.54
CA GLN A 79 30.57 4.14 48.31
C GLN A 79 29.91 2.81 47.92
N GLY A 80 29.38 2.11 48.91
CA GLY A 80 28.61 0.90 48.72
C GLY A 80 27.10 1.15 48.82
N SER A 81 26.34 0.27 48.18
CA SER A 81 24.89 0.20 48.25
C SER A 81 24.46 -1.25 48.44
N TRP A 82 23.50 -1.46 49.33
CA TRP A 82 22.85 -2.75 49.45
C TRP A 82 21.88 -3.02 48.29
N ASP A 83 21.39 -1.99 47.62
CA ASP A 83 20.50 -2.11 46.47
C ASP A 83 21.30 -2.10 45.17
N LYS A 84 20.87 -2.93 44.22
CA LYS A 84 21.50 -2.98 42.90
C LYS A 84 21.34 -1.61 42.23
N PRO A 85 22.42 -1.02 41.70
CA PRO A 85 22.33 0.23 40.96
C PRO A 85 21.26 0.14 39.88
N ARG A 86 20.39 1.15 39.78
CA ARG A 86 19.24 1.13 38.86
C ARG A 86 19.63 0.89 37.41
N ALA A 87 20.72 1.52 36.96
CA ALA A 87 21.24 1.34 35.60
C ALA A 87 21.72 -0.10 35.36
N TRP A 88 22.40 -0.71 36.33
CA TRP A 88 22.81 -2.12 36.26
C TRP A 88 21.61 -3.08 36.32
N ALA A 89 20.59 -2.78 37.13
CA ALA A 89 19.35 -3.56 37.15
C ALA A 89 18.68 -3.54 35.77
N ALA A 90 18.50 -2.36 35.18
CA ALA A 90 17.92 -2.20 33.84
C ALA A 90 18.75 -2.89 32.74
N ALA A 91 20.09 -2.88 32.85
CA ALA A 91 20.96 -3.57 31.91
C ALA A 91 20.82 -5.10 31.97
N ASP A 92 20.73 -5.69 33.18
CA ASP A 92 20.48 -7.13 33.32
C ASP A 92 19.07 -7.51 32.83
N ASP A 93 18.06 -6.67 33.09
CA ASP A 93 16.70 -6.89 32.58
C ASP A 93 16.68 -6.85 31.04
N LEU A 94 17.37 -5.88 30.43
CA LEU A 94 17.53 -5.79 28.98
C LEU A 94 18.26 -7.02 28.41
N ALA A 95 19.38 -7.42 29.02
CA ALA A 95 20.15 -8.59 28.58
C ALA A 95 19.33 -9.88 28.68
N TRP A 96 18.49 -10.01 29.71
CA TRP A 96 17.57 -11.14 29.85
C TRP A 96 16.49 -11.14 28.76
N LEU A 97 15.92 -9.98 28.43
CA LEU A 97 14.96 -9.83 27.33
C LEU A 97 15.63 -10.14 25.98
N GLU A 98 16.80 -9.58 25.69
CA GLU A 98 17.57 -9.84 24.47
C GLU A 98 17.92 -11.34 24.35
N GLY A 99 18.29 -11.99 25.47
CA GLY A 99 18.51 -13.44 25.51
C GLY A 99 17.26 -14.25 25.17
N GLN A 100 16.07 -13.83 25.62
CA GLN A 100 14.81 -14.46 25.21
C GLN A 100 14.47 -14.23 23.74
N GLU A 101 14.71 -13.02 23.24
CA GLU A 101 14.52 -12.69 21.82
C GLU A 101 15.42 -13.56 20.95
N LEU A 102 16.70 -13.70 21.30
CA LEU A 102 17.65 -14.58 20.62
C LEU A 102 17.19 -16.04 20.67
N ALA A 103 16.74 -16.54 21.82
CA ALA A 103 16.26 -17.91 21.95
C ALA A 103 14.98 -18.19 21.11
N ARG A 104 14.12 -17.18 20.93
CA ARG A 104 12.85 -17.32 20.18
C ARG A 104 12.99 -17.06 18.69
N GLN A 105 13.73 -16.03 18.31
CA GLN A 105 13.77 -15.47 16.93
C GLN A 105 15.15 -15.65 16.27
N GLY A 106 16.20 -15.92 17.03
CA GLY A 106 17.58 -16.03 16.53
C GLY A 106 18.32 -14.69 16.37
N PHE A 107 17.66 -13.56 16.61
CA PHE A 107 18.25 -12.21 16.57
C PHE A 107 17.54 -11.29 17.57
N THR A 108 18.21 -10.24 18.01
CA THR A 108 17.63 -9.21 18.89
C THR A 108 16.78 -8.20 18.12
N THR A 109 15.86 -7.53 18.80
CA THR A 109 15.07 -6.42 18.23
C THR A 109 15.97 -5.29 17.71
N ARG A 110 17.11 -5.05 18.36
CA ARG A 110 18.10 -4.04 17.95
C ARG A 110 18.78 -4.42 16.65
N GLU A 111 19.21 -5.67 16.51
CA GLU A 111 19.79 -6.20 15.27
C GLU A 111 18.77 -6.18 14.13
N ALA A 112 17.52 -6.59 14.39
CA ALA A 112 16.45 -6.52 13.39
C ALA A 112 16.23 -5.08 12.89
N ARG A 113 16.24 -4.12 13.82
CA ARG A 113 16.12 -2.69 13.47
C ARG A 113 17.32 -2.20 12.67
N ALA A 114 18.54 -2.60 13.05
CA ALA A 114 19.75 -2.27 12.30
C ALA A 114 19.72 -2.86 10.89
N ALA A 115 19.34 -4.13 10.75
CA ALA A 115 19.18 -4.81 9.47
C ALA A 115 18.17 -4.08 8.57
N ARG A 116 17.00 -3.70 9.10
CA ARG A 116 16.02 -2.91 8.35
C ARG A 116 16.59 -1.56 7.89
N ARG A 117 17.37 -0.88 8.73
CA ARG A 117 18.06 0.38 8.35
C ARG A 117 19.06 0.14 7.22
N PHE A 118 19.88 -0.89 7.28
CA PHE A 118 20.82 -1.23 6.20
C PHE A 118 20.10 -1.57 4.90
N GLN A 119 19.04 -2.37 4.97
CA GLN A 119 18.21 -2.69 3.81
C GLN A 119 17.56 -1.43 3.22
N ALA A 120 17.06 -0.51 4.05
CA ALA A 120 16.49 0.77 3.60
C ALA A 120 17.55 1.64 2.91
N LEU A 121 18.75 1.77 3.48
CA LEU A 121 19.86 2.51 2.87
C LEU A 121 20.28 1.91 1.53
N TRP A 122 20.31 0.58 1.42
CA TRP A 122 20.60 -0.11 0.17
C TRP A 122 19.53 0.14 -0.89
N ARG A 123 18.24 0.01 -0.54
CA ARG A 123 17.12 0.33 -1.46
C ARG A 123 17.18 1.80 -1.91
N ALA A 124 17.47 2.72 -1.00
CA ALA A 124 17.65 4.13 -1.34
C ALA A 124 18.83 4.37 -2.29
N LYS A 125 19.96 3.65 -2.11
CA LYS A 125 21.09 3.69 -3.05
C LYS A 125 20.69 3.19 -4.44
N GLN A 126 19.93 2.10 -4.54
CA GLN A 126 19.44 1.61 -5.84
C GLN A 126 18.46 2.61 -6.48
N ALA A 127 17.54 3.19 -5.71
CA ALA A 127 16.62 4.21 -6.19
C ALA A 127 17.36 5.44 -6.74
N ARG A 128 18.40 5.93 -6.05
CA ARG A 128 19.24 7.04 -6.55
C ARG A 128 19.91 6.72 -7.88
N ARG A 129 20.44 5.50 -8.06
CA ARG A 129 21.03 5.08 -9.33
C ARG A 129 20.00 5.04 -10.46
N ALA A 130 18.79 4.54 -10.19
CA ALA A 130 17.70 4.55 -11.16
C ALA A 130 17.28 5.99 -11.52
N PHE A 131 17.17 6.87 -10.51
CA PHE A 131 16.81 8.27 -10.69
C PHE A 131 17.85 9.04 -11.53
N GLN A 132 19.14 8.78 -11.32
CA GLN A 132 20.21 9.38 -12.15
C GLN A 132 20.08 9.01 -13.64
N LEU A 133 19.66 7.79 -13.96
CA LEU A 133 19.41 7.38 -15.35
C LEU A 133 18.21 8.14 -15.93
N ILE A 134 17.13 8.29 -15.16
CA ILE A 134 15.95 9.06 -15.56
C ILE A 134 16.33 10.53 -15.82
N LEU A 135 17.06 11.18 -14.91
CA LEU A 135 17.53 12.56 -15.11
C LEU A 135 18.48 12.71 -16.30
N LYS A 136 19.33 11.70 -16.56
CA LYS A 136 20.19 11.70 -17.74
C LYS A 136 19.35 11.60 -19.01
N ALA A 137 18.36 10.72 -19.05
CA ALA A 137 17.48 10.57 -20.21
C ALA A 137 16.63 11.81 -20.47
N LYS A 138 16.03 12.41 -19.44
CA LYS A 138 15.27 13.67 -19.57
C LYS A 138 16.09 14.77 -20.25
N ARG A 139 17.34 14.99 -19.81
CA ARG A 139 18.26 15.96 -20.45
C ARG A 139 18.58 15.62 -21.90
N LEU A 140 18.69 14.34 -22.24
CA LEU A 140 18.89 13.91 -23.61
C LEU A 140 17.66 14.19 -24.46
N MET A 141 16.45 13.90 -23.97
CA MET A 141 15.20 14.16 -24.70
C MET A 141 15.02 15.64 -25.03
N GLU A 142 15.32 16.52 -24.07
CA GLU A 142 15.20 17.97 -24.26
C GLU A 142 16.13 18.51 -25.34
N THR A 143 17.28 17.86 -25.59
CA THR A 143 18.32 18.37 -26.50
C THR A 143 18.54 17.51 -27.74
N CYS A 144 17.85 16.37 -27.86
CA CYS A 144 18.15 15.40 -28.92
C CYS A 144 17.76 15.87 -30.31
N GLU A 145 16.66 16.62 -30.44
CA GLU A 145 16.20 17.16 -31.71
C GLU A 145 17.18 18.22 -32.23
N ASP A 146 17.49 19.22 -31.40
CA ASP A 146 18.45 20.27 -31.76
C ASP A 146 19.82 19.69 -32.15
N ARG A 147 20.35 18.75 -31.35
CA ARG A 147 21.64 18.10 -31.64
C ARG A 147 21.63 17.27 -32.92
N TYR A 148 20.50 16.65 -33.24
CA TYR A 148 20.36 15.93 -34.49
C TYR A 148 20.31 16.89 -35.68
N LEU A 149 19.67 18.06 -35.54
CA LEU A 149 19.65 19.09 -36.58
C LEU A 149 21.01 19.76 -36.78
N GLU A 150 21.78 19.95 -35.71
CA GLU A 150 23.15 20.50 -35.76
C GLU A 150 24.14 19.56 -36.46
N ASP A 151 24.05 18.25 -36.20
CA ASP A 151 24.92 17.22 -36.80
C ASP A 151 24.13 15.93 -37.07
N PRO A 152 23.45 15.84 -38.23
CA PRO A 152 22.65 14.66 -38.62
C PRO A 152 23.45 13.41 -38.97
N ASP A 153 24.77 13.53 -39.11
CA ASP A 153 25.67 12.42 -39.46
C ASP A 153 26.28 11.75 -38.23
N SER A 154 26.23 12.42 -37.08
CA SER A 154 26.51 11.79 -35.78
C SER A 154 25.50 10.69 -35.47
N ILE A 155 25.99 9.44 -35.50
CA ILE A 155 25.20 8.25 -35.12
C ILE A 155 24.64 8.33 -33.70
N VAL A 156 25.33 9.04 -32.78
CA VAL A 156 24.89 9.20 -31.39
C VAL A 156 23.68 10.13 -31.32
N HIS A 157 23.70 11.25 -32.05
CA HIS A 157 22.57 12.17 -32.12
C HIS A 157 21.37 11.51 -32.79
N LEU A 158 21.61 10.83 -33.91
CA LEU A 158 20.60 10.05 -34.62
C LEU A 158 19.94 9.00 -33.72
N CYS A 159 20.73 8.18 -33.01
CA CYS A 159 20.19 7.15 -32.11
C CYS A 159 19.37 7.74 -30.94
N ASN A 160 19.86 8.82 -30.32
CA ASN A 160 19.15 9.50 -29.23
C ASN A 160 17.82 10.11 -29.70
N TYR A 161 17.83 10.69 -30.90
CA TYR A 161 16.64 11.27 -31.51
C TYR A 161 15.63 10.20 -31.94
N ALA A 162 16.09 9.11 -32.56
CA ALA A 162 15.26 7.98 -32.96
C ALA A 162 14.55 7.34 -31.76
N ILE A 163 15.25 7.12 -30.64
CA ILE A 163 14.61 6.55 -29.45
C ILE A 163 13.67 7.53 -28.75
N TYR A 164 13.95 8.84 -28.80
CA TYR A 164 13.02 9.85 -28.32
C TYR A 164 11.71 9.83 -29.11
N LEU A 165 11.80 9.86 -30.44
CA LEU A 165 10.63 9.79 -31.31
C LEU A 165 9.86 8.47 -31.13
N HIS A 166 10.57 7.35 -31.04
CA HIS A 166 9.98 6.02 -30.82
C HIS A 166 9.26 5.94 -29.48
N ALA A 167 9.93 6.27 -28.37
CA ALA A 167 9.39 6.00 -27.04
C ALA A 167 8.44 7.09 -26.52
N MET A 168 8.63 8.36 -26.90
CA MET A 168 7.89 9.50 -26.32
C MET A 168 6.88 10.12 -27.28
N ARG A 169 7.17 10.13 -28.59
CA ARG A 169 6.30 10.78 -29.59
C ARG A 169 5.47 9.78 -30.40
N HIS A 170 5.88 8.51 -30.43
CA HIS A 170 5.30 7.47 -31.28
C HIS A 170 5.22 7.86 -32.77
N ASP A 171 6.18 8.68 -33.23
CA ASP A 171 6.26 9.12 -34.63
C ASP A 171 7.06 8.09 -35.45
N TYR A 172 6.41 6.96 -35.77
CA TYR A 172 7.07 5.83 -36.42
C TYR A 172 7.54 6.16 -37.84
N ASP A 173 6.86 7.06 -38.55
CA ASP A 173 7.22 7.44 -39.91
C ASP A 173 8.53 8.22 -39.95
N ARG A 174 8.76 9.13 -38.99
CA ARG A 174 10.07 9.81 -38.84
C ARG A 174 11.15 8.87 -38.30
N VAL A 175 10.79 7.90 -37.47
CA VAL A 175 11.73 6.96 -36.85
C VAL A 175 12.27 5.93 -37.84
N ARG A 176 11.43 5.43 -38.75
CA ARG A 176 11.77 4.38 -39.73
C ARG A 176 13.09 4.66 -40.48
N PRO A 177 13.29 5.81 -41.16
CA PRO A 177 14.53 6.08 -41.86
C PRO A 177 15.74 6.22 -40.92
N LEU A 178 15.54 6.67 -39.67
CA LEU A 178 16.62 6.80 -38.69
C LEU A 178 17.16 5.42 -38.29
N TYR A 179 16.29 4.46 -37.96
CA TYR A 179 16.77 3.13 -37.63
C TYR A 179 17.43 2.41 -38.81
N ILE A 180 16.92 2.60 -40.02
CA ILE A 180 17.57 2.08 -41.24
C ILE A 180 18.99 2.65 -41.35
N LYS A 181 19.17 3.98 -41.24
CA LYS A 181 20.50 4.63 -41.26
C LYS A 181 21.40 4.11 -40.14
N ALA A 182 20.87 3.87 -38.93
CA ALA A 182 21.62 3.30 -37.81
C ALA A 182 22.08 1.86 -38.07
N MET A 183 21.20 1.02 -38.59
CA MET A 183 21.50 -0.37 -38.96
C MET A 183 22.54 -0.44 -40.07
N GLU A 184 22.41 0.39 -41.10
CA GLU A 184 23.41 0.46 -42.18
C GLU A 184 24.78 0.93 -41.67
N PHE A 185 24.82 1.95 -40.80
CA PHE A 185 26.05 2.43 -40.19
C PHE A 185 26.74 1.33 -39.39
N MET A 186 25.99 0.60 -38.57
CA MET A 186 26.49 -0.54 -37.80
C MET A 186 27.05 -1.62 -38.74
N ARG A 187 26.31 -1.98 -39.80
CA ARG A 187 26.74 -2.97 -40.80
C ARG A 187 28.03 -2.55 -41.52
N ARG A 188 28.16 -1.28 -41.91
CA ARG A 188 29.37 -0.73 -42.55
C ARG A 188 30.59 -0.79 -41.62
N ARG A 189 30.39 -0.54 -40.32
CA ARG A 189 31.49 -0.50 -39.33
C ARG A 189 31.96 -1.91 -38.93
N GLY A 190 31.09 -2.91 -38.98
CA GLY A 190 31.41 -4.32 -38.76
C GLY A 190 30.88 -4.91 -37.44
N PRO A 191 31.24 -4.39 -36.25
CA PRO A 191 30.81 -5.01 -34.99
C PRO A 191 29.36 -4.68 -34.67
N ASP A 192 28.66 -5.67 -34.12
CA ASP A 192 27.30 -5.51 -33.63
C ASP A 192 27.25 -4.52 -32.47
N ASN A 193 26.20 -3.71 -32.45
CA ASN A 193 25.91 -2.80 -31.35
C ASN A 193 24.57 -3.17 -30.72
N ALA A 194 24.61 -3.66 -29.48
CA ALA A 194 23.42 -4.09 -28.74
C ALA A 194 22.34 -2.99 -28.66
N PHE A 195 22.72 -1.71 -28.57
CA PHE A 195 21.75 -0.61 -28.51
C PHE A 195 20.94 -0.52 -29.81
N ILE A 196 21.63 -0.46 -30.95
CA ILE A 196 20.98 -0.32 -32.26
C ILE A 196 20.11 -1.54 -32.54
N LEU A 197 20.64 -2.75 -32.29
CA LEU A 197 19.91 -4.00 -32.50
C LEU A 197 18.64 -4.09 -31.65
N TYR A 198 18.71 -3.75 -30.34
CA TYR A 198 17.52 -3.75 -29.49
C TYR A 198 16.50 -2.69 -29.90
N SER A 199 16.95 -1.47 -30.22
CA SER A 199 16.02 -0.40 -30.61
C SER A 199 15.30 -0.72 -31.93
N TYR A 200 16.02 -1.29 -32.90
CA TYR A 200 15.42 -1.71 -34.16
C TYR A 200 14.46 -2.90 -33.99
N ALA A 201 14.84 -3.91 -33.19
CA ALA A 201 13.98 -5.05 -32.90
C ALA A 201 12.68 -4.63 -32.20
N LEU A 202 12.76 -3.70 -31.24
CA LEU A 202 11.59 -3.15 -30.57
C LEU A 202 10.68 -2.39 -31.54
N PHE A 203 11.28 -1.57 -32.41
CA PHE A 203 10.53 -0.83 -33.43
C PHE A 203 9.79 -1.78 -34.36
N GLY A 204 10.48 -2.77 -34.94
CA GLY A 204 9.87 -3.74 -35.86
C GLY A 204 8.74 -4.54 -35.20
N ALA A 205 8.90 -4.93 -33.94
CA ALA A 205 7.86 -5.62 -33.17
C ALA A 205 6.66 -4.70 -32.85
N ALA A 206 6.90 -3.44 -32.51
CA ALA A 206 5.84 -2.49 -32.18
C ALA A 206 5.01 -2.11 -33.41
N THR A 207 5.66 -1.90 -34.56
CA THR A 207 4.99 -1.43 -35.79
C THR A 207 4.45 -2.55 -36.67
N PHE A 208 4.87 -3.80 -36.43
CA PHE A 208 4.66 -4.97 -37.31
C PHE A 208 5.37 -4.86 -38.66
N GLU A 209 6.48 -4.11 -38.72
CA GLU A 209 7.29 -3.98 -39.93
C GLU A 209 8.25 -5.15 -40.12
N GLU A 210 8.57 -5.89 -39.06
CA GLU A 210 9.49 -7.03 -39.09
C GLU A 210 8.80 -8.31 -38.60
N ASP A 211 9.18 -9.45 -39.16
CA ASP A 211 8.69 -10.74 -38.69
C ASP A 211 9.35 -11.11 -37.34
N TRP A 212 8.63 -11.90 -36.56
CA TRP A 212 9.13 -12.35 -35.25
C TRP A 212 10.42 -13.19 -35.35
N GLY A 213 10.71 -13.83 -36.48
CA GLY A 213 11.98 -14.51 -36.72
C GLY A 213 13.14 -13.52 -36.76
N THR A 214 13.01 -12.45 -37.54
CA THR A 214 14.00 -11.36 -37.61
C THR A 214 14.14 -10.64 -36.28
N VAL A 215 13.04 -10.30 -35.60
CA VAL A 215 13.07 -9.67 -34.27
C VAL A 215 13.86 -10.52 -33.27
N ARG A 216 13.61 -11.85 -33.23
CA ARG A 216 14.34 -12.77 -32.35
C ARG A 216 15.82 -12.84 -32.67
N GLU A 217 16.19 -12.84 -33.95
CA GLU A 217 17.59 -12.88 -34.37
C GLU A 217 18.33 -11.60 -33.99
N LEU A 218 17.72 -10.43 -34.18
CA LEU A 218 18.28 -9.15 -33.73
C LEU A 218 18.50 -9.13 -32.21
N VAL A 219 17.51 -9.58 -31.46
CA VAL A 219 17.58 -9.67 -29.99
C VAL A 219 18.67 -10.65 -29.56
N ARG A 220 18.80 -11.80 -30.22
CA ARG A 220 19.84 -12.80 -29.95
C ARG A 220 21.23 -12.21 -30.16
N ARG A 221 21.46 -11.51 -31.28
CA ARG A 221 22.72 -10.81 -31.59
C ARG A 221 23.03 -9.73 -30.56
N ALA A 222 22.04 -8.93 -30.16
CA ALA A 222 22.20 -7.90 -29.14
C ALA A 222 22.60 -8.50 -27.77
N ARG A 223 22.03 -9.65 -27.40
CA ARG A 223 22.37 -10.37 -26.16
C ARG A 223 23.80 -10.90 -26.17
N LEU A 224 24.30 -11.36 -27.32
CA LEU A 224 25.68 -11.79 -27.46
C LEU A 224 26.65 -10.62 -27.23
N GLU A 225 26.31 -9.43 -27.73
CA GLU A 225 27.14 -8.22 -27.58
C GLU A 225 27.04 -7.58 -26.17
N ASP A 226 25.89 -7.64 -25.50
CA ASP A 226 25.72 -7.15 -24.12
C ASP A 226 24.92 -8.13 -23.25
N PRO A 227 25.57 -9.18 -22.71
CA PRO A 227 24.89 -10.20 -21.90
C PRO A 227 24.21 -9.64 -20.65
N ARG A 228 24.69 -8.50 -20.13
CA ARG A 228 24.14 -7.86 -18.93
C ARG A 228 23.11 -6.77 -19.25
N ARG A 229 22.81 -6.51 -20.52
CA ARG A 229 21.91 -5.47 -21.03
C ARG A 229 22.18 -4.08 -20.44
N ARG A 230 23.41 -3.80 -20.03
CA ARG A 230 23.79 -2.54 -19.37
C ARG A 230 23.70 -1.34 -20.31
N LYS A 231 24.06 -1.53 -21.58
CA LYS A 231 24.03 -0.51 -22.64
C LYS A 231 22.60 -0.02 -22.89
N TYR A 232 21.60 -0.87 -22.64
CA TYR A 232 20.18 -0.54 -22.86
C TYR A 232 19.43 -0.02 -21.62
N LEU A 233 20.05 -0.02 -20.43
CA LEU A 233 19.38 0.42 -19.19
C LEU A 233 18.91 1.89 -19.23
N LEU A 234 19.62 2.75 -19.97
CA LEU A 234 19.24 4.16 -20.11
C LEU A 234 17.96 4.30 -20.96
N ALA A 235 17.88 3.55 -22.07
CA ALA A 235 16.69 3.47 -22.93
C ALA A 235 15.48 2.95 -22.15
N ASP A 236 15.64 1.81 -21.48
CA ASP A 236 14.61 1.19 -20.65
C ASP A 236 14.02 2.13 -19.61
N ARG A 237 14.87 2.59 -18.67
CA ARG A 237 14.40 3.34 -17.50
C ARG A 237 14.08 4.79 -17.80
N GLY A 238 14.83 5.35 -18.72
CA GLY A 238 14.82 6.77 -19.02
C GLY A 238 13.89 7.16 -20.16
N PHE A 239 13.67 6.28 -21.15
CA PHE A 239 12.79 6.53 -22.27
C PHE A 239 11.49 5.73 -22.11
N PHE A 240 11.51 4.41 -22.26
CA PHE A 240 10.27 3.60 -22.28
C PHE A 240 9.50 3.62 -20.96
N ARG A 241 10.17 3.37 -19.82
CA ARG A 241 9.52 3.40 -18.51
C ARG A 241 9.04 4.79 -18.15
N MET A 242 9.80 5.83 -18.54
CA MET A 242 9.39 7.20 -18.28
C MET A 242 8.20 7.59 -19.14
N ALA A 243 8.17 7.20 -20.43
CA ALA A 243 7.02 7.38 -21.32
C ALA A 243 5.77 6.72 -20.76
N ALA A 244 5.85 5.44 -20.37
CA ALA A 244 4.73 4.71 -19.79
C ALA A 244 4.15 5.39 -18.53
N VAL A 245 5.00 6.01 -17.70
CA VAL A 245 4.58 6.72 -16.48
C VAL A 245 4.13 8.16 -16.76
N ALA A 246 4.75 8.86 -17.71
CA ALA A 246 4.43 10.25 -18.03
C ALA A 246 3.16 10.36 -18.91
N LEU A 247 2.98 9.43 -19.84
CA LEU A 247 1.85 9.34 -20.76
C LEU A 247 0.84 8.33 -20.23
N LEU A 248 0.24 8.62 -19.07
CA LEU A 248 -0.60 7.66 -18.34
C LEU A 248 -1.80 7.12 -19.12
N GLN A 249 -2.29 7.86 -20.11
CA GLN A 249 -3.45 7.48 -20.94
C GLN A 249 -3.04 6.84 -22.28
N ASP A 250 -1.76 6.83 -22.61
CA ASP A 250 -1.29 6.32 -23.91
C ASP A 250 -1.02 4.81 -23.82
N GLY A 251 -1.79 4.03 -24.60
CA GLY A 251 -1.61 2.58 -24.68
C GLY A 251 -0.30 2.18 -25.37
N GLU A 252 0.18 2.96 -26.34
CA GLU A 252 1.40 2.64 -27.08
C GLU A 252 2.66 2.78 -26.21
N ALA A 253 2.70 3.76 -25.30
CA ALA A 253 3.80 3.92 -24.36
C ALA A 253 3.98 2.66 -23.48
N TRP A 254 2.85 2.11 -22.99
CA TRP A 254 2.84 0.87 -22.21
C TRP A 254 3.19 -0.35 -23.06
N HIS A 255 2.72 -0.41 -24.31
CA HIS A 255 3.04 -1.48 -25.25
C HIS A 255 4.55 -1.53 -25.57
N ASN A 256 5.15 -0.39 -25.92
CA ASN A 256 6.59 -0.27 -26.16
C ASN A 256 7.41 -0.64 -24.93
N TYR A 257 6.97 -0.23 -23.73
CA TYR A 257 7.61 -0.64 -22.48
C TYR A 257 7.47 -2.15 -22.21
N ALA A 258 6.31 -2.75 -22.49
CA ALA A 258 6.08 -4.18 -22.35
C ALA A 258 6.99 -5.00 -23.28
N LEU A 259 7.09 -4.61 -24.55
CA LEU A 259 8.02 -5.19 -25.52
C LEU A 259 9.47 -5.05 -25.04
N CYS A 260 9.85 -3.90 -24.47
CA CYS A 260 11.19 -3.71 -23.91
C CYS A 260 11.49 -4.69 -22.77
N GLN A 261 10.55 -4.87 -21.82
CA GLN A 261 10.71 -5.82 -20.73
C GLN A 261 10.79 -7.27 -21.22
N HIS A 262 9.97 -7.62 -22.23
CA HIS A 262 9.93 -8.96 -22.79
C HIS A 262 11.18 -9.29 -23.63
N LEU A 263 11.47 -8.49 -24.65
CA LEU A 263 12.52 -8.76 -25.63
C LEU A 263 13.93 -8.51 -25.06
N VAL A 264 14.13 -7.41 -24.32
CA VAL A 264 15.47 -7.00 -23.86
C VAL A 264 15.82 -7.68 -22.54
N PHE A 265 14.93 -7.59 -21.54
CA PHE A 265 15.23 -7.98 -20.16
C PHE A 265 14.68 -9.34 -19.75
N GLU A 266 13.84 -9.99 -20.57
CA GLU A 266 13.18 -11.26 -20.27
C GLU A 266 12.39 -11.22 -18.95
N ASN A 267 11.90 -10.04 -18.57
CA ASN A 267 11.16 -9.85 -17.33
C ASN A 267 9.67 -10.11 -17.57
N THR A 268 9.29 -11.39 -17.51
CA THR A 268 7.92 -11.85 -17.80
C THR A 268 6.87 -11.16 -16.94
N HIS A 269 7.15 -10.94 -15.65
CA HIS A 269 6.20 -10.33 -14.73
C HIS A 269 5.91 -8.87 -15.05
N GLU A 270 6.95 -8.06 -15.25
CA GLU A 270 6.76 -6.65 -15.57
C GLU A 270 6.25 -6.46 -17.01
N ALA A 271 6.64 -7.32 -17.94
CA ALA A 271 6.10 -7.33 -19.30
C ALA A 271 4.59 -7.60 -19.31
N GLU A 272 4.12 -8.64 -18.61
CA GLU A 272 2.68 -8.96 -18.52
C GLU A 272 1.89 -7.79 -17.93
N LYS A 273 2.36 -7.21 -16.82
CA LYS A 273 1.71 -6.03 -16.23
C LYS A 273 1.65 -4.85 -17.19
N ALA A 274 2.72 -4.61 -17.95
CA ALA A 274 2.77 -3.53 -18.91
C ALA A 274 1.83 -3.78 -20.10
N PHE A 275 1.75 -5.01 -20.61
CA PHE A 275 0.77 -5.39 -21.64
C PHE A 275 -0.67 -5.23 -21.16
N VAL A 276 -0.98 -5.68 -19.93
CA VAL A 276 -2.31 -5.48 -19.33
C VAL A 276 -2.67 -4.00 -19.32
N ARG A 277 -1.75 -3.15 -18.85
CA ARG A 277 -1.94 -1.69 -18.86
C ARG A 277 -2.10 -1.10 -20.25
N ALA A 278 -1.37 -1.63 -21.24
CA ALA A 278 -1.49 -1.19 -22.63
C ALA A 278 -2.89 -1.48 -23.18
N VAL A 279 -3.41 -2.70 -22.98
CA VAL A 279 -4.75 -3.10 -23.42
C VAL A 279 -5.84 -2.32 -22.69
N GLU A 280 -5.71 -2.07 -21.38
CA GLU A 280 -6.66 -1.22 -20.64
C GLU A 280 -6.82 0.19 -21.25
N ARG A 281 -5.74 0.75 -21.82
CA ARG A 281 -5.70 2.11 -22.37
C ARG A 281 -6.06 2.15 -23.85
N ALA A 282 -5.77 1.09 -24.58
CA ALA A 282 -6.11 0.95 -25.99
C ALA A 282 -6.75 -0.43 -26.27
N PRO A 283 -8.01 -0.67 -25.84
CA PRO A 283 -8.65 -1.99 -25.92
C PRO A 283 -8.84 -2.52 -27.34
N HIS A 284 -8.94 -1.63 -28.32
CA HIS A 284 -9.19 -1.97 -29.73
C HIS A 284 -7.91 -2.01 -30.59
N ALA A 285 -6.73 -1.84 -29.98
CA ALA A 285 -5.48 -1.85 -30.70
C ALA A 285 -5.02 -3.30 -30.97
N HIS A 286 -5.38 -3.82 -32.15
CA HIS A 286 -5.01 -5.17 -32.61
C HIS A 286 -3.49 -5.45 -32.49
N LYS A 287 -2.65 -4.44 -32.76
CA LYS A 287 -1.19 -4.54 -32.65
C LYS A 287 -0.72 -4.91 -31.23
N ILE A 288 -1.35 -4.32 -30.22
CA ILE A 288 -1.00 -4.56 -28.82
C ILE A 288 -1.47 -5.97 -28.43
N GLU A 289 -2.68 -6.34 -28.83
CA GLU A 289 -3.26 -7.66 -28.56
C GLU A 289 -2.46 -8.80 -29.19
N GLU A 290 -2.08 -8.69 -30.47
CA GLU A 290 -1.34 -9.76 -31.15
C GLU A 290 0.08 -9.94 -30.60
N ASN A 291 0.74 -8.83 -30.25
CA ASN A 291 2.03 -8.87 -29.55
C ASN A 291 1.90 -9.47 -28.14
N PHE A 292 0.80 -9.19 -27.44
CA PHE A 292 0.53 -9.79 -26.14
C PHE A 292 0.23 -11.29 -26.24
N ASN A 293 -0.54 -11.70 -27.25
CA ASN A 293 -0.77 -13.11 -27.57
C ASN A 293 0.54 -13.84 -27.86
N THR A 294 1.43 -13.21 -28.64
CA THR A 294 2.77 -13.75 -28.93
C THR A 294 3.59 -13.91 -27.65
N PHE A 295 3.61 -12.89 -26.79
CA PHE A 295 4.23 -12.97 -25.46
C PHE A 295 3.68 -14.11 -24.60
N ILE A 296 2.36 -14.32 -24.58
CA ILE A 296 1.74 -15.40 -23.79
C ILE A 296 2.13 -16.77 -24.36
N ARG A 297 2.12 -16.95 -25.69
CA ARG A 297 2.55 -18.19 -26.34
C ARG A 297 4.01 -18.53 -26.01
N GLU A 298 4.89 -17.54 -25.95
CA GLU A 298 6.31 -17.73 -25.62
C GLU A 298 6.53 -18.01 -24.13
N THR A 299 5.80 -17.34 -23.23
CA THR A 299 5.98 -17.50 -21.78
C THR A 299 5.24 -18.70 -21.19
N ARG A 300 4.12 -19.10 -21.81
CA ARG A 300 3.23 -20.18 -21.36
C ARG A 300 2.83 -21.08 -22.56
N PRO A 301 3.80 -21.79 -23.16
CA PRO A 301 3.52 -22.65 -24.31
C PRO A 301 2.51 -23.75 -23.94
N GLY A 302 1.53 -23.97 -24.83
CA GLY A 302 0.50 -25.01 -24.65
C GLY A 302 -0.62 -24.68 -23.65
N SER A 303 -0.61 -23.49 -23.02
CA SER A 303 -1.67 -23.08 -22.10
C SER A 303 -3.01 -22.82 -22.78
N GLY A 304 -3.01 -22.53 -24.09
CA GLY A 304 -4.20 -22.12 -24.86
C GLY A 304 -4.73 -20.73 -24.47
N LEU A 305 -4.10 -20.06 -23.50
CA LEU A 305 -4.49 -18.74 -23.03
C LEU A 305 -4.18 -17.67 -24.06
N LEU A 306 -5.09 -16.71 -24.18
CA LEU A 306 -4.93 -15.49 -24.97
C LEU A 306 -4.89 -14.27 -24.06
N ALA A 307 -4.54 -13.13 -24.66
CA ALA A 307 -4.56 -11.82 -24.01
C ALA A 307 -5.88 -11.56 -23.28
N HIS A 308 -7.00 -11.85 -23.95
CA HIS A 308 -8.34 -11.69 -23.42
C HIS A 308 -8.56 -12.43 -22.09
N ASP A 309 -8.07 -13.65 -21.95
CA ASP A 309 -8.23 -14.45 -20.72
C ASP A 309 -7.49 -13.82 -19.54
N ILE A 310 -6.26 -13.34 -19.80
CA ILE A 310 -5.43 -12.67 -18.80
C ILE A 310 -6.08 -11.36 -18.33
N ILE A 311 -6.61 -10.57 -19.27
CA ILE A 311 -7.32 -9.32 -18.97
C ILE A 311 -8.59 -9.60 -18.17
N THR A 312 -9.35 -10.63 -18.53
CA THR A 312 -10.58 -11.00 -17.83
C THR A 312 -10.29 -11.39 -16.37
N GLU A 313 -9.29 -12.23 -16.14
CA GLU A 313 -8.87 -12.59 -14.79
C GLU A 313 -8.27 -11.39 -14.04
N HIS A 314 -7.57 -10.48 -14.73
CA HIS A 314 -7.08 -9.24 -14.14
C HIS A 314 -8.23 -8.37 -13.63
N ASN A 315 -9.24 -8.14 -14.47
CA ASN A 315 -10.42 -7.35 -14.13
C ASN A 315 -11.20 -7.99 -12.97
N ARG A 316 -11.37 -9.33 -13.01
CA ARG A 316 -11.98 -10.08 -11.90
C ARG A 316 -11.25 -9.85 -10.58
N ARG A 317 -9.91 -9.90 -10.59
CA ARG A 317 -9.09 -9.63 -9.40
C ARG A 317 -9.18 -8.18 -8.93
N GLN A 318 -9.26 -7.21 -9.83
CA GLN A 318 -9.44 -5.80 -9.46
C GLN A 318 -10.78 -5.61 -8.74
N VAL A 319 -11.86 -6.19 -9.26
CA VAL A 319 -13.20 -6.13 -8.64
C VAL A 319 -13.19 -6.74 -7.24
N VAL A 320 -12.63 -7.95 -7.09
CA VAL A 320 -12.53 -8.60 -5.77
C VAL A 320 -11.72 -7.75 -4.78
N ARG A 321 -10.59 -7.17 -5.21
CA ARG A 321 -9.79 -6.30 -4.34
C ARG A 321 -10.50 -5.01 -3.95
N ALA A 322 -11.26 -4.43 -4.87
CA ALA A 322 -12.06 -3.25 -4.58
C ALA A 322 -13.15 -3.56 -3.54
N ASP A 323 -13.80 -4.72 -3.68
CA ASP A 323 -14.79 -5.21 -2.72
C ASP A 323 -14.16 -5.53 -1.35
N GLU A 324 -13.03 -6.23 -1.31
CA GLU A 324 -12.26 -6.48 -0.08
C GLU A 324 -11.83 -5.17 0.60
N HIS A 325 -11.38 -4.18 -0.18
CA HIS A 325 -10.99 -2.88 0.34
C HIS A 325 -12.19 -2.13 0.93
N LEU A 326 -13.32 -2.13 0.22
CA LEU A 326 -14.57 -1.52 0.67
C LEU A 326 -15.07 -2.21 1.95
N ASN A 327 -15.06 -3.54 1.99
CA ASN A 327 -15.42 -4.33 3.17
C ASN A 327 -14.50 -4.04 4.35
N ALA A 328 -13.20 -3.87 4.12
CA ALA A 328 -12.25 -3.49 5.16
C ALA A 328 -12.52 -2.07 5.70
N LEU A 329 -12.85 -1.11 4.83
CA LEU A 329 -13.26 0.24 5.23
C LEU A 329 -14.57 0.20 6.05
N TYR A 330 -15.56 -0.58 5.62
CA TYR A 330 -16.79 -0.79 6.38
C TYR A 330 -16.54 -1.44 7.74
N ALA A 331 -15.71 -2.48 7.81
CA ALA A 331 -15.34 -3.12 9.07
C ALA A 331 -14.61 -2.15 10.02
N ALA A 332 -13.72 -1.31 9.47
CA ALA A 332 -13.04 -0.27 10.25
C ALA A 332 -14.02 0.81 10.74
N ALA A 333 -14.98 1.22 9.91
CA ALA A 333 -16.02 2.16 10.30
C ALA A 333 -16.94 1.58 11.39
N LEU A 334 -17.36 0.32 11.27
CA LEU A 334 -18.16 -0.38 12.29
C LEU A 334 -17.41 -0.57 13.61
N ALA A 335 -16.08 -0.63 13.58
CA ALA A 335 -15.26 -0.69 14.79
C ALA A 335 -15.21 0.67 15.53
N ASP A 336 -15.50 1.79 14.86
CA ASP A 336 -15.68 3.10 15.52
C ASP A 336 -17.07 3.16 16.17
N PRO A 337 -17.18 3.32 17.51
CA PRO A 337 -18.47 3.39 18.22
C PRO A 337 -19.42 4.50 17.72
N ARG A 338 -18.90 5.53 17.06
CA ARG A 338 -19.71 6.66 16.56
C ARG A 338 -20.53 6.30 15.32
N PHE A 339 -20.00 5.42 14.48
CA PHE A 339 -20.63 5.01 13.23
C PHE A 339 -21.95 4.23 13.41
N PRO A 340 -22.04 3.19 14.27
CA PRO A 340 -23.31 2.48 14.51
C PRO A 340 -24.34 3.37 15.22
N ALA A 341 -23.91 4.31 16.07
CA ALA A 341 -24.81 5.27 16.72
C ALA A 341 -25.48 6.21 15.68
N ALA A 342 -24.71 6.77 14.74
CA ALA A 342 -25.24 7.60 13.66
C ALA A 342 -26.14 6.80 12.70
N ALA A 343 -25.77 5.57 12.37
CA ALA A 343 -26.58 4.69 11.51
C ALA A 343 -27.95 4.38 12.14
N ILE A 344 -28.02 4.14 13.45
CA ILE A 344 -29.28 3.92 14.19
C ILE A 344 -30.17 5.17 14.13
N VAL A 345 -29.61 6.37 14.28
CA VAL A 345 -30.36 7.63 14.19
C VAL A 345 -30.95 7.81 12.80
N ILE A 346 -30.16 7.63 11.74
CA ILE A 346 -30.61 7.74 10.35
C ILE A 346 -31.68 6.68 10.04
N GLN A 347 -31.48 5.43 10.43
CA GLN A 347 -32.47 4.37 10.25
C GLN A 347 -33.78 4.66 11.00
N ARG A 348 -33.70 5.25 12.19
CA ARG A 348 -34.88 5.67 12.96
C ARG A 348 -35.62 6.81 12.27
N MET A 349 -34.90 7.81 11.76
CA MET A 349 -35.48 8.91 10.99
C MET A 349 -36.16 8.41 9.72
N TRP A 350 -35.51 7.53 8.96
CA TRP A 350 -36.09 6.94 7.75
C TRP A 350 -37.32 6.07 8.05
N ARG A 351 -37.28 5.23 9.09
CA ARG A 351 -38.45 4.44 9.53
C ARG A 351 -39.61 5.32 9.98
N ASN A 352 -39.32 6.42 10.68
CA ASN A 352 -40.34 7.39 11.08
C ASN A 352 -40.94 8.09 9.86
N HIS A 353 -40.12 8.48 8.88
CA HIS A 353 -40.57 9.09 7.63
C HIS A 353 -41.45 8.12 6.82
N MET A 354 -41.00 6.87 6.63
CA MET A 354 -41.78 5.83 5.96
C MET A 354 -43.06 5.47 6.73
N GLY A 355 -43.02 5.53 8.06
CA GLY A 355 -44.20 5.36 8.91
C GLY A 355 -45.20 6.49 8.73
N GLN A 356 -44.75 7.75 8.76
CA GLN A 356 -45.58 8.92 8.48
C GLN A 356 -46.19 8.85 7.08
N PHE A 357 -45.42 8.40 6.07
CA PHE A 357 -45.93 8.19 4.72
C PHE A 357 -47.05 7.14 4.67
N LYS A 358 -46.89 6.01 5.37
CA LYS A 358 -47.94 4.98 5.53
C LYS A 358 -49.16 5.45 6.32
N PHE A 359 -48.97 6.26 7.36
CA PHE A 359 -50.08 6.82 8.15
C PHE A 359 -50.82 7.92 7.37
N ALA A 360 -50.12 8.75 6.60
CA ALA A 360 -50.70 9.75 5.73
C ALA A 360 -51.51 9.10 4.61
N SER A 361 -50.99 8.03 3.97
CA SER A 361 -51.74 7.29 2.95
C SER A 361 -52.98 6.59 3.53
N LEU A 362 -52.89 6.00 4.72
CA LEU A 362 -54.04 5.39 5.40
C LEU A 362 -55.08 6.44 5.86
N ALA A 363 -54.63 7.61 6.28
CA ALA A 363 -55.48 8.73 6.66
C ALA A 363 -56.20 9.33 5.44
N MET A 364 -55.50 9.48 4.31
CA MET A 364 -56.10 9.86 3.03
C MET A 364 -57.14 8.82 2.57
N PHE A 365 -56.82 7.54 2.66
CA PHE A 365 -57.77 6.47 2.34
C PHE A 365 -59.03 6.51 3.23
N LYS A 366 -58.86 6.68 4.55
CA LYS A 366 -59.98 6.83 5.49
C LYS A 366 -60.76 8.13 5.29
N ALA A 367 -60.11 9.21 4.89
CA ALA A 367 -60.76 10.48 4.57
C ALA A 367 -61.57 10.37 3.26
N ALA A 368 -61.03 9.69 2.24
CA ALA A 368 -61.77 9.35 1.03
C ALA A 368 -63.00 8.50 1.34
N GLN A 369 -62.86 7.46 2.19
CA GLN A 369 -64.00 6.66 2.65
C GLN A 369 -65.05 7.50 3.40
N ARG A 370 -64.63 8.41 4.29
CA ARG A 370 -65.57 9.31 4.99
C ARG A 370 -66.24 10.32 4.07
N ASN A 371 -65.54 10.82 3.05
CA ASN A 371 -66.15 11.69 2.03
C ASN A 371 -67.17 10.94 1.18
N ILE A 372 -66.89 9.68 0.80
CA ILE A 372 -67.85 8.81 0.13
C ILE A 372 -69.09 8.60 1.03
N ILE A 373 -68.90 8.28 2.31
CA ILE A 373 -70.01 8.12 3.27
C ILE A 373 -70.82 9.42 3.42
N ARG A 374 -70.15 10.58 3.49
CA ARG A 374 -70.81 11.90 3.54
C ARG A 374 -71.59 12.21 2.26
N GLN A 375 -71.05 11.89 1.09
CA GLN A 375 -71.75 12.06 -0.19
C GLN A 375 -73.00 11.17 -0.28
N VAL A 376 -72.92 9.95 0.25
CA VAL A 376 -74.06 9.03 0.39
C VAL A 376 -75.12 9.59 1.36
N GLU A 377 -74.72 10.17 2.49
CA GLU A 377 -75.62 10.79 3.47
C GLU A 377 -76.25 12.11 2.96
N GLN A 378 -75.57 12.84 2.07
CA GLN A 378 -76.05 14.09 1.48
C GLN A 378 -76.93 13.89 0.23
N GLY A 379 -77.15 12.65 -0.21
CA GLY A 379 -78.09 12.33 -1.29
C GLY A 379 -77.59 12.61 -2.70
N ASP A 380 -76.28 12.87 -2.88
CA ASP A 380 -75.66 13.03 -4.20
C ASP A 380 -74.98 11.73 -4.64
N LEU A 381 -75.78 10.81 -5.18
CA LEU A 381 -75.30 9.57 -5.81
C LEU A 381 -75.66 9.59 -7.30
N ALA A 382 -74.70 10.02 -8.13
CA ALA A 382 -74.73 9.69 -9.55
C ALA A 382 -73.46 8.99 -10.06
N ASP A 383 -72.29 9.09 -9.41
CA ASP A 383 -71.08 8.37 -9.88
C ASP A 383 -70.03 8.17 -8.78
N ALA A 384 -70.23 7.22 -7.86
CA ALA A 384 -69.20 6.79 -6.91
C ALA A 384 -68.74 5.36 -7.22
N PRO A 385 -67.43 5.10 -7.45
CA PRO A 385 -66.92 3.74 -7.66
C PRO A 385 -67.01 2.89 -6.39
N PRO A 386 -67.15 1.55 -6.51
CA PRO A 386 -67.48 0.68 -5.38
C PRO A 386 -66.38 0.64 -4.31
N PRO A 387 -66.75 0.42 -3.03
CA PRO A 387 -65.78 0.35 -1.95
C PRO A 387 -64.85 -0.84 -2.15
N LEU A 388 -63.54 -0.62 -2.10
CA LEU A 388 -62.53 -1.66 -2.15
C LEU A 388 -62.72 -2.60 -0.96
N GLY A 389 -63.34 -3.75 -1.20
CA GLY A 389 -63.45 -4.86 -0.28
C GLY A 389 -62.05 -5.40 0.02
N GLY A 390 -61.74 -5.50 1.31
CA GLY A 390 -60.57 -6.21 1.77
C GLY A 390 -60.80 -7.70 1.60
N GLU A 391 -60.02 -8.33 0.73
CA GLU A 391 -59.59 -9.72 0.79
C GLU A 391 -58.60 -9.94 -0.37
N GLY A 392 -57.35 -10.29 -0.02
CA GLY A 392 -56.28 -10.43 -1.01
C GLY A 392 -54.91 -10.56 -0.35
N GLU A 393 -54.65 -11.72 0.25
CA GLU A 393 -53.29 -12.19 0.49
C GLU A 393 -52.51 -12.23 -0.84
N GLY A 394 -51.25 -11.79 -0.79
CA GLY A 394 -50.23 -12.12 -1.79
C GLY A 394 -50.14 -11.21 -3.01
N ARG A 395 -49.19 -10.25 -2.97
CA ARG A 395 -48.24 -9.97 -4.06
C ARG A 395 -47.23 -8.91 -3.61
N GLU A 396 -45.97 -9.31 -3.51
CA GLU A 396 -44.82 -8.42 -3.62
C GLU A 396 -44.86 -7.78 -5.02
N GLY A 397 -45.32 -6.54 -5.07
CA GLY A 397 -45.25 -5.70 -6.26
C GLY A 397 -44.98 -4.29 -5.80
N SER A 398 -43.82 -3.76 -6.17
CA SER A 398 -43.47 -2.35 -5.97
C SER A 398 -44.60 -1.45 -6.49
N PRO A 399 -45.03 -0.42 -5.75
CA PRO A 399 -46.06 0.49 -6.25
C PRO A 399 -45.48 1.41 -7.34
N PRO A 400 -46.31 1.85 -8.31
CA PRO A 400 -45.86 2.69 -9.41
C PRO A 400 -45.51 4.09 -8.90
N LEU A 401 -44.41 4.63 -9.44
CA LEU A 401 -43.97 6.01 -9.20
C LEU A 401 -45.01 6.97 -9.80
N LEU A 402 -45.70 7.73 -8.95
CA LEU A 402 -46.42 8.92 -9.37
C LEU A 402 -45.42 10.07 -9.50
N GLU A 403 -45.08 10.41 -10.74
CA GLU A 403 -44.44 11.68 -11.10
C GLU A 403 -45.40 12.82 -10.73
N GLY A 404 -45.10 13.59 -9.67
CA GLY A 404 -45.94 14.75 -9.35
C GLY A 404 -45.72 15.52 -8.06
N GLU A 405 -44.89 15.08 -7.11
CA GLU A 405 -44.75 15.79 -5.82
C GLU A 405 -43.29 16.02 -5.40
N TRP A 406 -42.45 16.50 -6.32
CA TRP A 406 -41.09 16.97 -5.99
C TRP A 406 -40.98 18.50 -5.82
N GLU A 407 -42.07 19.24 -5.98
CA GLU A 407 -42.10 20.69 -5.74
C GLU A 407 -42.60 20.95 -4.31
N GLY A 408 -41.68 21.12 -3.35
CA GLY A 408 -42.07 21.57 -2.01
C GLY A 408 -41.12 21.25 -0.86
N LEU A 409 -39.99 20.59 -1.09
CA LEU A 409 -38.98 20.35 -0.05
C LEU A 409 -37.90 21.44 -0.09
N ASP A 410 -38.32 22.70 -0.07
CA ASP A 410 -37.42 23.82 0.10
C ASP A 410 -37.38 24.22 1.59
N LYS A 411 -36.17 24.10 2.15
CA LYS A 411 -35.61 24.91 3.27
C LYS A 411 -36.02 24.53 4.70
N VAL A 412 -35.15 23.76 5.37
CA VAL A 412 -34.12 24.22 6.34
C VAL A 412 -33.46 22.97 6.96
N LEU A 413 -32.19 22.72 6.64
CA LEU A 413 -31.38 21.69 7.31
C LEU A 413 -30.94 22.16 8.70
N SER A 414 -30.86 21.22 9.65
CA SER A 414 -30.69 21.50 11.09
C SER A 414 -29.34 22.17 11.43
N PRO A 415 -29.25 22.92 12.55
CA PRO A 415 -28.01 23.58 13.01
C PRO A 415 -26.79 22.67 13.21
N GLU A 416 -27.00 21.35 13.19
CA GLU A 416 -25.98 20.32 13.40
C GLU A 416 -25.00 20.19 12.21
N LEU A 417 -25.41 20.52 10.99
CA LEU A 417 -24.53 20.47 9.81
C LEU A 417 -23.52 21.62 9.77
N LEU A 418 -23.91 22.81 10.25
CA LEU A 418 -23.01 23.95 10.43
C LEU A 418 -21.90 23.62 11.45
N ALA A 419 -22.19 22.79 12.46
CA ALA A 419 -21.20 22.35 13.45
C ALA A 419 -20.13 21.40 12.88
N LEU A 420 -20.35 20.83 11.69
CA LEU A 420 -19.42 19.90 11.00
C LEU A 420 -18.60 20.58 9.89
N GLY A 421 -18.54 21.92 9.88
CA GLY A 421 -17.70 22.68 8.93
C GLY A 421 -18.29 22.82 7.53
N TRP A 422 -19.61 22.68 7.40
CA TRP A 422 -20.35 23.02 6.18
C TRP A 422 -20.78 24.48 6.21
N GLU A 423 -20.53 25.20 5.13
CA GLU A 423 -20.87 26.61 4.97
C GLU A 423 -22.07 26.75 4.02
N ARG A 424 -23.05 27.57 4.39
CA ARG A 424 -24.20 27.90 3.54
C ARG A 424 -23.79 29.01 2.57
N VAL A 425 -23.88 28.75 1.28
CA VAL A 425 -23.61 29.70 0.20
C VAL A 425 -24.91 29.95 -0.55
N GLU A 426 -25.25 31.22 -0.73
CA GLU A 426 -26.45 31.63 -1.45
C GLU A 426 -26.02 32.28 -2.76
N GLY A 427 -26.42 31.69 -3.88
CA GLY A 427 -26.13 32.20 -5.20
C GLY A 427 -26.98 33.43 -5.53
N GLU A 428 -26.56 34.19 -6.55
CA GLU A 428 -27.23 35.44 -6.98
C GLU A 428 -28.70 35.25 -7.39
N ASN A 429 -29.12 34.01 -7.67
CA ASN A 429 -30.48 33.64 -8.06
C ASN A 429 -31.38 33.24 -6.87
N GLY A 430 -30.88 33.30 -5.63
CA GLY A 430 -31.62 32.88 -4.42
C GLY A 430 -31.62 31.37 -4.16
N GLU A 431 -30.86 30.61 -4.95
CA GLU A 431 -30.57 29.19 -4.71
C GLU A 431 -29.51 29.06 -3.63
N VAL A 432 -29.76 28.19 -2.67
CA VAL A 432 -28.88 27.96 -1.52
C VAL A 432 -28.22 26.62 -1.73
N PHE A 433 -26.91 26.54 -1.59
CA PHE A 433 -26.18 25.29 -1.53
C PHE A 433 -25.21 25.29 -0.34
N TYR A 434 -24.83 24.11 0.12
CA TYR A 434 -23.90 23.92 1.23
C TYR A 434 -22.59 23.35 0.71
N TYR A 435 -21.49 24.00 1.10
CA TYR A 435 -20.14 23.65 0.70
C TYR A 435 -19.29 23.31 1.91
N ASN A 436 -18.55 22.21 1.87
CA ASN A 436 -17.61 21.85 2.93
C ASN A 436 -16.18 22.18 2.49
N GLY A 437 -15.57 23.19 3.11
CA GLY A 437 -14.21 23.63 2.77
C GLY A 437 -13.10 22.63 3.09
N ALA A 438 -13.35 21.64 3.96
CA ALA A 438 -12.36 20.63 4.34
C ALA A 438 -12.36 19.42 3.38
N THR A 439 -13.53 19.05 2.84
CA THR A 439 -13.67 17.87 1.96
C THR A 439 -13.85 18.23 0.49
N GLY A 440 -14.20 19.49 0.17
CA GLY A 440 -14.48 19.96 -1.19
C GLY A 440 -15.82 19.48 -1.75
N ALA A 441 -16.67 18.85 -0.94
CA ALA A 441 -18.00 18.38 -1.35
C ALA A 441 -19.03 19.52 -1.30
N SER A 442 -19.94 19.53 -2.28
CA SER A 442 -21.07 20.45 -2.35
C SER A 442 -22.39 19.69 -2.46
N THR A 443 -23.43 20.19 -1.80
CA THR A 443 -24.82 19.72 -1.96
C THR A 443 -25.72 20.94 -2.10
N TRP A 444 -26.68 20.88 -3.03
CA TRP A 444 -27.71 21.91 -3.17
C TRP A 444 -28.74 21.75 -2.05
#